data_AF-A0A971H8N6-F1
#
_entry.id   AF-A0A971H8N6-F1
#
_cell.length_a   1.000
_cell.length_b   1.000
_cell.length_c   1.000
_cell.angle_alpha   90.00
_cell.angle_beta   90.00
_cell.angle_gamma   90.00
#
_symmetry.space_group_name_H-M   'P 1'
#
loop_
_entity.id
_entity.type
_entity.pdbx_description
1 polymer ?
#
loop_
_entity_poly.entity_id
_entity_poly.type
_entity_poly.pdbx_seq_one_letter_code
_entity_poly.pdbx_strand_id
1 'polypeptide(L)'
;MYDLDKILDEVRTKYYASKILPRPNILWSDEHWTAINGKYDLYNNQITVSRAFNSNDISYEALASVVYHESLHQDFADHDRKFMLRANRFPNYNTYAKELDEYLSDYSLNLKYDKIIADYSKGKNEVAFVIIPYLEDFQNAFTFYDGNIYIDTEAQVSNVSKSNLTIFLVDNGKKYHIVAWAENVEFFKEQKQILHGDFGGLDFSYRISALRDNVKILFDTTCTYAIWKNAFPASLETDKFCVYNIGADLIQEDIKYINSYCEGFYELGMAPFAIGIAAPYEQLPYKELYAIAVNEAGFRGIWAANALCKIDLNYDTLFNRADALRDSGLITLAYNEMKKAYSLANKNPNCTAELIKLCAMVSDFSLGNQLIKELSGSIAVDEYLANSIAHLQK
;
A
#
# COMPACT_ATOMS: atom_id res chain seq x y z
N MET A 1 -26.44 -18.95 -2.95
CA MET A 1 -25.16 -18.37 -2.49
C MET A 1 -24.06 -19.29 -2.98
N TYR A 2 -23.03 -18.76 -3.64
CA TYR A 2 -21.95 -19.57 -4.19
C TYR A 2 -21.06 -20.15 -3.08
N ASP A 3 -20.58 -21.37 -3.30
CA ASP A 3 -19.59 -22.03 -2.46
C ASP A 3 -18.19 -21.73 -3.03
N LEU A 4 -17.50 -20.75 -2.42
CA LEU A 4 -16.19 -20.29 -2.87
C LEU A 4 -15.11 -21.36 -2.72
N ASP A 5 -15.17 -22.19 -1.68
CA ASP A 5 -14.22 -23.28 -1.46
C ASP A 5 -14.32 -24.31 -2.59
N LYS A 6 -15.55 -24.71 -2.93
CA LYS A 6 -15.79 -25.62 -4.05
C LYS A 6 -15.27 -25.04 -5.37
N ILE A 7 -15.57 -23.76 -5.66
CA ILE A 7 -15.09 -23.09 -6.88
C ILE A 7 -13.56 -23.09 -6.92
N LEU A 8 -12.90 -22.70 -5.82
CA LEU A 8 -11.45 -22.65 -5.72
C LEU A 8 -10.83 -24.02 -6.01
N ASP A 9 -11.35 -25.09 -5.41
CA ASP A 9 -10.83 -26.44 -5.63
C ASP A 9 -11.01 -26.92 -7.06
N GLU A 10 -12.15 -26.61 -7.68
CA GLU A 10 -12.43 -26.96 -9.07
C GLU A 10 -11.48 -26.24 -10.05
N VAL A 11 -11.33 -24.92 -9.92
CA VAL A 11 -10.47 -24.15 -10.84
C VAL A 11 -8.99 -24.49 -10.68
N ARG A 12 -8.56 -24.77 -9.44
CA ARG A 12 -7.17 -25.19 -9.16
C ARG A 12 -6.86 -26.54 -9.75
N THR A 13 -7.79 -27.49 -9.61
CA THR A 13 -7.66 -28.83 -10.18
C THR A 13 -7.63 -28.79 -11.71
N LYS A 14 -8.46 -27.94 -12.32
CA LYS A 14 -8.66 -27.91 -13.77
C LYS A 14 -7.58 -27.11 -14.51
N TYR A 15 -7.13 -26.00 -13.95
CA TYR A 15 -6.34 -25.02 -14.71
C TYR A 15 -4.93 -24.79 -14.15
N TYR A 16 -4.80 -24.52 -12.84
CA TYR A 16 -3.51 -24.28 -12.20
C TYR A 16 -3.59 -24.23 -10.67
N ALA A 17 -2.60 -24.83 -10.00
CA ALA A 17 -2.33 -24.65 -8.58
C ALA A 17 -0.84 -24.36 -8.38
N SER A 18 -0.51 -23.51 -7.40
CA SER A 18 0.87 -23.32 -6.98
C SER A 18 1.49 -24.64 -6.53
N LYS A 19 2.79 -24.79 -6.80
CA LYS A 19 3.60 -25.94 -6.37
C LYS A 19 4.41 -25.68 -5.11
N ILE A 20 4.46 -24.42 -4.67
CA ILE A 20 5.33 -23.97 -3.58
C ILE A 20 4.54 -23.32 -2.44
N LEU A 21 3.29 -22.94 -2.70
CA LEU A 21 2.37 -22.40 -1.70
C LEU A 21 1.19 -23.35 -1.53
N PRO A 22 0.73 -23.56 -0.28
CA PRO A 22 -0.43 -24.40 -0.01
C PRO A 22 -1.70 -23.77 -0.59
N ARG A 23 -2.78 -24.55 -0.67
CA ARG A 23 -4.10 -24.03 -1.04
C ARG A 23 -4.45 -22.79 -0.18
N PRO A 24 -4.86 -21.67 -0.78
CA PRO A 24 -5.26 -20.50 -0.02
C PRO A 24 -6.60 -20.71 0.68
N ASN A 25 -6.83 -19.93 1.74
CA ASN A 25 -8.19 -19.70 2.25
C ASN A 25 -8.92 -18.77 1.28
N ILE A 26 -10.26 -18.86 1.22
CA ILE A 26 -11.06 -17.98 0.37
C ILE A 26 -12.32 -17.52 1.09
N LEU A 27 -12.63 -16.23 0.98
CA LEU A 27 -13.83 -15.64 1.58
C LEU A 27 -14.38 -14.48 0.76
N TRP A 28 -15.61 -14.07 1.09
CA TRP A 28 -16.21 -12.84 0.59
C TRP A 28 -15.69 -11.64 1.37
N SER A 29 -15.42 -10.53 0.68
CA SER A 29 -15.15 -9.23 1.32
C SER A 29 -16.29 -8.83 2.25
N ASP A 30 -16.01 -7.97 3.24
CA ASP A 30 -17.05 -7.38 4.09
C ASP A 30 -17.86 -6.27 3.44
N GLU A 31 -17.30 -5.71 2.38
CA GLU A 31 -17.80 -4.56 1.65
C GLU A 31 -18.17 -4.94 0.21
N HIS A 32 -18.82 -4.03 -0.50
CA HIS A 32 -19.23 -4.17 -1.89
C HIS A 32 -18.15 -3.63 -2.83
N TRP A 33 -16.98 -4.26 -2.88
CA TRP A 33 -15.90 -3.77 -3.74
C TRP A 33 -16.34 -3.69 -5.21
N THR A 34 -16.28 -2.49 -5.79
CA THR A 34 -16.68 -2.22 -7.18
C THR A 34 -15.51 -1.79 -8.05
N ALA A 35 -14.39 -1.38 -7.45
CA ALA A 35 -13.16 -1.08 -8.18
C ALA A 35 -12.28 -2.32 -8.44
N ILE A 36 -12.46 -3.38 -7.65
CA ILE A 36 -11.66 -4.62 -7.74
C ILE A 36 -12.56 -5.85 -7.59
N ASN A 37 -12.26 -6.89 -8.37
CA ASN A 37 -13.00 -8.14 -8.39
C ASN A 37 -12.66 -9.04 -7.18
N GLY A 38 -11.40 -8.98 -6.75
CA GLY A 38 -10.87 -9.70 -5.62
C GLY A 38 -9.44 -9.25 -5.32
N LYS A 39 -8.84 -9.90 -4.33
CA LYS A 39 -7.41 -9.78 -4.03
C LYS A 39 -6.85 -11.06 -3.45
N TYR A 40 -5.56 -11.28 -3.68
CA TYR A 40 -4.76 -12.29 -2.98
C TYR A 40 -3.73 -11.64 -2.06
N ASP A 41 -3.77 -12.04 -0.78
CA ASP A 41 -2.82 -11.64 0.24
C ASP A 41 -1.81 -12.79 0.49
N LEU A 42 -0.53 -12.61 0.13
CA LEU A 42 0.50 -13.67 0.28
C LEU A 42 0.79 -14.00 1.75
N TYR A 43 0.84 -13.00 2.62
CA TYR A 43 1.28 -13.18 4.02
C TYR A 43 0.37 -14.09 4.84
N ASN A 44 -0.93 -14.11 4.56
CA ASN A 44 -1.91 -14.99 5.20
C ASN A 44 -2.44 -16.08 4.23
N ASN A 45 -1.94 -16.10 2.99
CA ASN A 45 -2.38 -16.99 1.91
C ASN A 45 -3.90 -17.02 1.77
N GLN A 46 -4.48 -15.85 1.55
CA GLN A 46 -5.93 -15.65 1.51
C GLN A 46 -6.36 -14.97 0.21
N ILE A 47 -7.43 -15.48 -0.39
CA ILE A 47 -8.18 -14.83 -1.45
C ILE A 47 -9.41 -14.18 -0.83
N THR A 48 -9.65 -12.91 -1.14
CA THR A 48 -10.89 -12.21 -0.78
C THR A 48 -11.58 -11.77 -2.07
N VAL A 49 -12.81 -12.22 -2.29
CA VAL A 49 -13.60 -11.92 -3.49
C VAL A 49 -14.66 -10.87 -3.16
N SER A 50 -14.91 -9.92 -4.06
CA SER A 50 -15.94 -8.90 -3.85
C SER A 50 -17.32 -9.52 -3.57
N ARG A 51 -17.94 -9.12 -2.46
CA ARG A 51 -19.31 -9.51 -2.09
C ARG A 51 -20.34 -9.00 -3.10
N ALA A 52 -20.02 -8.01 -3.93
CA ALA A 52 -20.91 -7.54 -5.00
C ALA A 52 -21.28 -8.66 -6.00
N PHE A 53 -20.43 -9.69 -6.13
CA PHE A 53 -20.71 -10.87 -6.96
C PHE A 53 -21.53 -11.96 -6.28
N ASN A 54 -21.84 -11.82 -4.99
CA ASN A 54 -22.67 -12.79 -4.28
C ASN A 54 -24.17 -12.57 -4.57
N SER A 55 -24.52 -12.57 -5.85
CA SER A 55 -25.87 -12.37 -6.39
C SER A 55 -26.23 -13.48 -7.38
N ASN A 56 -27.50 -13.52 -7.80
CA ASN A 56 -27.94 -14.43 -8.86
C ASN A 56 -27.71 -13.87 -10.27
N ASP A 57 -27.21 -12.63 -10.36
CA ASP A 57 -26.99 -11.93 -11.63
C ASP A 57 -25.64 -12.30 -12.26
N ILE A 58 -24.70 -12.80 -11.45
CA ILE A 58 -23.41 -13.28 -11.90
C ILE A 58 -23.49 -14.77 -12.19
N SER A 59 -22.95 -15.21 -13.34
CA SER A 59 -22.83 -16.63 -13.68
C SER A 59 -21.76 -17.33 -12.84
N TYR A 60 -21.91 -18.65 -12.66
CA TYR A 60 -20.91 -19.47 -11.97
C TYR A 60 -19.54 -19.36 -12.64
N GLU A 61 -19.51 -19.42 -13.97
CA GLU A 61 -18.29 -19.37 -14.76
C GLU A 61 -17.58 -18.01 -14.65
N ALA A 62 -18.32 -16.91 -14.62
CA ALA A 62 -17.75 -15.59 -14.41
C ALA A 62 -17.11 -15.48 -13.02
N LEU A 63 -17.81 -15.89 -11.96
CA LEU A 63 -17.25 -15.91 -10.61
C LEU A 63 -16.03 -16.85 -10.51
N ALA A 64 -16.09 -18.04 -11.12
CA ALA A 64 -14.97 -18.96 -11.16
C ALA A 64 -13.74 -18.39 -11.89
N SER A 65 -13.94 -17.50 -12.88
CA SER A 65 -12.84 -16.80 -13.55
C SER A 65 -12.10 -15.85 -12.61
N VAL A 66 -12.82 -15.16 -11.70
CA VAL A 66 -12.22 -14.31 -10.65
C VAL A 66 -11.46 -15.14 -9.64
N VAL A 67 -12.08 -16.21 -9.11
CA VAL A 67 -11.41 -17.10 -8.14
C VAL A 67 -10.15 -17.70 -8.74
N TYR A 68 -10.19 -18.08 -10.02
CA TYR A 68 -9.01 -18.56 -10.73
C TYR A 68 -7.94 -17.46 -10.85
N HIS A 69 -8.32 -16.25 -11.28
CA HIS A 69 -7.42 -15.10 -11.37
C HIS A 69 -6.67 -14.86 -10.05
N GLU A 70 -7.41 -14.70 -8.95
CA GLU A 70 -6.80 -14.46 -7.64
C GLU A 70 -5.91 -15.61 -7.19
N SER A 71 -6.26 -16.86 -7.54
CA SER A 71 -5.42 -18.02 -7.22
C SER A 71 -4.08 -18.03 -7.97
N LEU A 72 -3.98 -17.37 -9.13
CA LEU A 72 -2.73 -17.24 -9.86
C LEU A 72 -1.74 -16.33 -9.13
N HIS A 73 -2.23 -15.35 -8.37
CA HIS A 73 -1.38 -14.41 -7.62
C HIS A 73 -0.55 -15.07 -6.51
N GLN A 74 -0.77 -16.35 -6.21
CA GLN A 74 0.19 -17.15 -5.44
C GLN A 74 1.60 -17.11 -6.05
N ASP A 75 1.71 -17.32 -7.37
CA ASP A 75 3.00 -17.47 -8.06
C ASP A 75 3.37 -16.27 -8.94
N PHE A 76 2.44 -15.34 -9.16
CA PHE A 76 2.61 -14.23 -10.10
C PHE A 76 2.18 -12.92 -9.42
N ALA A 77 3.13 -12.06 -9.07
CA ALA A 77 2.82 -10.76 -8.46
C ALA A 77 2.04 -9.86 -9.43
N ASP A 78 2.50 -9.78 -10.69
CA ASP A 78 1.98 -8.88 -11.70
C ASP A 78 1.23 -9.62 -12.82
N HIS A 79 0.37 -8.89 -13.56
CA HIS A 79 -0.30 -9.38 -14.77
C HIS A 79 0.62 -9.41 -16.00
N ASP A 80 1.83 -9.94 -15.83
CA ASP A 80 2.83 -10.05 -16.89
C ASP A 80 2.42 -11.08 -17.97
N ARG A 81 3.27 -11.26 -18.98
CA ARG A 81 3.02 -12.26 -20.03
C ARG A 81 2.87 -13.68 -19.48
N LYS A 82 3.59 -14.06 -18.43
CA LYS A 82 3.50 -15.40 -17.84
C LYS A 82 2.18 -15.58 -17.11
N PHE A 83 1.74 -14.58 -16.36
CA PHE A 83 0.40 -14.53 -15.76
C PHE A 83 -0.67 -14.70 -16.83
N MET A 84 -0.64 -13.86 -17.87
CA MET A 84 -1.68 -13.87 -18.91
C MET A 84 -1.72 -15.18 -19.69
N LEU A 85 -0.59 -15.85 -19.91
CA LEU A 85 -0.55 -17.20 -20.49
C LEU A 85 -1.25 -18.25 -19.59
N ARG A 86 -1.26 -18.06 -18.27
CA ARG A 86 -1.97 -18.92 -17.32
C ARG A 86 -3.44 -18.53 -17.21
N ALA A 87 -3.75 -17.24 -17.09
CA ALA A 87 -5.11 -16.73 -17.01
C ALA A 87 -5.96 -17.17 -18.21
N ASN A 88 -5.43 -17.05 -19.43
CA ASN A 88 -6.12 -17.45 -20.66
C ASN A 88 -6.35 -18.97 -20.84
N ARG A 89 -5.93 -19.81 -19.88
CA ARG A 89 -6.34 -21.23 -19.84
C ARG A 89 -7.79 -21.40 -19.39
N PHE A 90 -8.31 -20.41 -18.67
CA PHE A 90 -9.72 -20.38 -18.31
C PHE A 90 -10.54 -20.02 -19.57
N PRO A 91 -11.52 -20.84 -20.00
CA PRO A 91 -12.33 -20.56 -21.17
C PRO A 91 -13.06 -19.23 -21.06
N ASN A 92 -13.03 -18.42 -22.12
CA ASN A 92 -13.68 -17.11 -22.18
C ASN A 92 -13.23 -16.11 -21.10
N TYR A 93 -12.03 -16.28 -20.54
CA TYR A 93 -11.48 -15.44 -19.47
C TYR A 93 -11.67 -13.92 -19.71
N ASN A 94 -11.24 -13.40 -20.87
CA ASN A 94 -11.36 -11.97 -21.17
C ASN A 94 -12.82 -11.51 -21.37
N THR A 95 -13.71 -12.42 -21.78
CA THR A 95 -15.14 -12.12 -21.91
C THR A 95 -15.75 -11.94 -20.52
N TYR A 96 -15.47 -12.86 -19.59
CA TYR A 96 -15.97 -12.74 -18.23
C TYR A 96 -15.38 -11.55 -17.49
N ALA A 97 -14.09 -11.24 -17.68
CA ALA A 97 -13.49 -10.04 -17.09
C ALA A 97 -14.28 -8.78 -17.49
N LYS A 98 -14.56 -8.62 -18.79
CA LYS A 98 -15.34 -7.49 -19.28
C LYS A 98 -16.78 -7.47 -18.75
N GLU A 99 -17.45 -8.62 -18.71
CA GLU A 99 -18.82 -8.75 -18.17
C GLU A 99 -18.88 -8.32 -16.70
N LEU A 100 -17.89 -8.73 -15.90
CA LEU A 100 -17.80 -8.41 -14.48
C LEU A 100 -17.48 -6.93 -14.25
N ASP A 101 -16.60 -6.34 -15.06
CA ASP A 101 -16.29 -4.91 -14.99
C ASP A 101 -17.53 -4.06 -15.33
N GLU A 102 -18.29 -4.44 -16.36
CA GLU A 102 -19.57 -3.80 -16.70
C GLU A 102 -20.60 -3.96 -15.57
N TYR A 103 -20.71 -5.16 -14.99
CA TYR A 103 -21.59 -5.40 -13.85
C TYR A 103 -21.21 -4.55 -12.62
N LEU A 104 -19.93 -4.48 -12.25
CA LEU A 104 -19.50 -3.68 -11.09
C LEU A 104 -19.70 -2.18 -11.32
N SER A 105 -19.51 -1.70 -12.55
CA SER A 105 -19.79 -0.32 -12.91
C SER A 105 -21.27 0.02 -12.71
N ASP A 106 -22.17 -0.82 -13.24
CA ASP A 106 -23.61 -0.66 -13.04
C ASP A 106 -24.00 -0.82 -11.56
N TYR A 107 -23.38 -1.76 -10.83
CA TYR A 107 -23.61 -1.97 -9.41
C TYR A 107 -23.23 -0.72 -8.59
N SER A 108 -22.06 -0.13 -8.87
CA SER A 108 -21.57 1.10 -8.24
C SER A 108 -22.54 2.27 -8.45
N LEU A 109 -22.99 2.49 -9.70
CA LEU A 109 -23.93 3.56 -10.04
C LEU A 109 -25.27 3.47 -9.30
N ASN A 110 -25.68 2.25 -8.93
CA ASN A 110 -26.95 1.98 -8.23
C ASN A 110 -26.78 1.75 -6.73
N LEU A 111 -25.54 1.79 -6.22
CA LEU A 111 -25.25 1.55 -4.82
C LEU A 111 -25.80 2.68 -3.95
N LYS A 112 -26.43 2.30 -2.83
CA LYS A 112 -26.94 3.26 -1.85
C LYS A 112 -26.10 3.22 -0.58
N TYR A 113 -25.52 4.36 -0.23
CA TYR A 113 -24.73 4.56 0.97
C TYR A 113 -25.61 4.83 2.21
N ASP A 114 -26.61 3.98 2.45
CA ASP A 114 -27.63 4.18 3.48
C ASP A 114 -27.24 3.61 4.85
N LYS A 115 -26.31 2.65 4.88
CA LYS A 115 -25.87 1.94 6.10
C LYS A 115 -24.48 2.42 6.51
N ILE A 116 -24.34 2.86 7.76
CA ILE A 116 -23.04 3.14 8.36
C ILE A 116 -22.27 1.83 8.52
N ILE A 117 -21.06 1.78 7.97
CA ILE A 117 -20.16 0.62 7.96
C ILE A 117 -18.93 0.89 8.83
N ALA A 118 -18.49 2.14 8.89
CA ALA A 118 -17.47 2.62 9.82
C ALA A 118 -17.87 4.00 10.35
N ASP A 119 -17.47 4.32 11.59
CA ASP A 119 -17.73 5.64 12.20
C ASP A 119 -16.41 6.38 12.36
N TYR A 120 -15.93 6.96 11.26
CA TYR A 120 -14.68 7.73 11.21
C TYR A 120 -14.78 9.07 11.96
N SER A 121 -15.99 9.56 12.15
CA SER A 121 -16.30 10.76 12.95
C SER A 121 -16.20 10.52 14.46
N LYS A 122 -16.18 9.27 14.91
CA LYS A 122 -16.26 8.93 16.33
C LYS A 122 -15.11 9.52 17.13
N GLY A 123 -15.44 10.31 18.14
CA GLY A 123 -14.46 10.92 19.05
C GLY A 123 -13.65 12.06 18.42
N LYS A 124 -14.04 12.54 17.24
CA LYS A 124 -13.47 13.74 16.61
C LYS A 124 -14.35 14.95 16.94
N ASN A 125 -13.75 16.13 17.00
CA ASN A 125 -14.46 17.39 17.27
C ASN A 125 -14.58 18.27 16.04
N GLU A 126 -13.77 18.02 15.02
CA GLU A 126 -13.64 18.84 13.83
C GLU A 126 -13.35 18.00 12.60
N VAL A 127 -13.75 18.53 11.45
CA VAL A 127 -13.46 18.00 10.12
C VAL A 127 -12.68 19.04 9.34
N ALA A 128 -11.51 18.64 8.86
CA ALA A 128 -10.69 19.39 7.94
C ALA A 128 -11.01 18.94 6.51
N PHE A 129 -11.28 19.89 5.61
CA PHE A 129 -11.31 19.63 4.17
C PHE A 129 -10.05 20.19 3.54
N VAL A 130 -9.32 19.35 2.81
CA VAL A 130 -8.02 19.68 2.21
C VAL A 130 -8.09 19.41 0.71
N ILE A 131 -7.73 20.39 -0.11
CA ILE A 131 -7.54 20.17 -1.55
C ILE A 131 -6.13 19.59 -1.79
N ILE A 132 -6.05 18.50 -2.54
CA ILE A 132 -4.79 17.86 -2.96
C ILE A 132 -4.56 18.05 -4.48
N PRO A 133 -3.30 17.99 -4.94
CA PRO A 133 -2.96 18.10 -6.37
C PRO A 133 -3.37 16.86 -7.18
N TYR A 134 -3.09 16.90 -8.48
CA TYR A 134 -3.22 15.78 -9.43
C TYR A 134 -4.67 15.28 -9.62
N LEU A 135 -5.55 16.10 -10.19
CA LEU A 135 -6.97 15.73 -10.37
C LEU A 135 -7.19 14.31 -10.95
N GLU A 136 -6.48 13.95 -12.02
CA GLU A 136 -6.63 12.65 -12.69
C GLU A 136 -5.80 11.53 -12.03
N ASP A 137 -4.74 11.88 -11.29
CA ASP A 137 -3.80 10.93 -10.68
C ASP A 137 -3.60 11.22 -9.19
N PHE A 138 -4.68 11.50 -8.46
CA PHE A 138 -4.61 12.03 -7.10
C PHE A 138 -3.90 11.09 -6.12
N GLN A 139 -3.84 9.79 -6.45
CA GLN A 139 -3.09 8.80 -5.70
C GLN A 139 -1.59 9.14 -5.60
N ASN A 140 -1.04 9.88 -6.58
CA ASN A 140 0.33 10.38 -6.55
C ASN A 140 0.57 11.45 -5.47
N ALA A 141 -0.49 12.03 -4.90
CA ALA A 141 -0.35 12.90 -3.73
C ALA A 141 -0.02 12.11 -2.45
N PHE A 142 -0.14 10.78 -2.46
CA PHE A 142 0.08 9.93 -1.28
C PHE A 142 1.36 9.10 -1.47
N THR A 143 2.26 9.15 -0.49
CA THR A 143 3.48 8.35 -0.47
C THR A 143 3.56 7.52 0.80
N PHE A 144 3.72 6.19 0.67
CA PHE A 144 4.03 5.34 1.80
C PHE A 144 5.52 5.36 2.12
N TYR A 145 5.86 5.60 3.38
CA TYR A 145 7.23 5.57 3.85
C TYR A 145 7.28 5.32 5.37
N ASP A 146 8.13 4.40 5.82
CA ASP A 146 8.31 4.04 7.24
C ASP A 146 7.00 3.85 8.04
N GLY A 147 6.03 3.15 7.45
CA GLY A 147 4.74 2.84 8.11
C GLY A 147 3.73 3.98 8.14
N ASN A 148 4.08 5.13 7.57
CA ASN A 148 3.22 6.31 7.45
C ASN A 148 2.81 6.53 6.00
N ILE A 149 1.75 7.30 5.82
CA ILE A 149 1.36 7.91 4.55
C ILE A 149 1.61 9.41 4.67
N TYR A 150 2.41 9.92 3.75
CA TYR A 150 2.72 11.33 3.59
C TYR A 150 1.88 11.87 2.44
N ILE A 151 1.19 12.98 2.68
CA ILE A 151 0.29 13.59 1.70
C ILE A 151 0.85 14.95 1.26
N ASP A 152 1.07 15.07 -0.04
CA ASP A 152 1.45 16.32 -0.70
C ASP A 152 0.24 17.21 -0.92
N THR A 153 0.40 18.49 -0.59
CA THR A 153 -0.62 19.52 -0.77
C THR A 153 0.01 20.90 -0.60
N GLU A 154 -0.56 21.88 -1.29
CA GLU A 154 -0.23 23.29 -1.10
C GLU A 154 -0.99 23.94 0.07
N ALA A 155 -1.86 23.17 0.75
CA ALA A 155 -2.69 23.65 1.85
C ALA A 155 -1.89 24.39 2.92
N GLN A 156 -2.28 25.64 3.18
CA GLN A 156 -1.66 26.51 4.17
C GLN A 156 -2.35 26.32 5.52
N VAL A 157 -2.16 25.13 6.08
CA VAL A 157 -2.91 24.71 7.26
C VAL A 157 -2.42 25.45 8.51
N SER A 158 -3.38 25.97 9.27
CA SER A 158 -3.14 26.55 10.59
C SER A 158 -4.12 25.97 11.63
N ASN A 159 -3.60 25.69 12.84
CA ASN A 159 -4.38 25.41 14.05
C ASN A 159 -5.43 24.28 13.96
N VAL A 160 -5.08 23.13 13.41
CA VAL A 160 -5.93 21.92 13.44
C VAL A 160 -5.52 21.05 14.63
N SER A 161 -6.51 20.62 15.41
CA SER A 161 -6.36 19.65 16.49
C SER A 161 -5.80 18.34 15.96
N LYS A 162 -5.01 17.63 16.78
CA LYS A 162 -4.56 16.26 16.47
C LYS A 162 -5.72 15.24 16.46
N SER A 163 -6.87 15.57 17.03
CA SER A 163 -8.08 14.73 17.04
C SER A 163 -9.07 15.16 15.94
N ASN A 164 -8.57 15.22 14.71
CA ASN A 164 -9.36 15.58 13.53
C ASN A 164 -9.75 14.35 12.70
N LEU A 165 -10.80 14.53 11.92
CA LEU A 165 -11.03 13.80 10.68
C LEU A 165 -10.64 14.74 9.52
N THR A 166 -9.85 14.25 8.58
CA THR A 166 -9.46 15.01 7.39
C THR A 166 -10.06 14.35 6.16
N ILE A 167 -10.76 15.12 5.34
CA ILE A 167 -11.34 14.72 4.06
C ILE A 167 -10.53 15.40 2.95
N PHE A 168 -10.01 14.60 2.02
CA PHE A 168 -9.22 15.07 0.90
C PHE A 168 -10.06 15.22 -0.35
N LEU A 169 -9.86 16.33 -1.04
CA LEU A 169 -10.63 16.77 -2.18
C LEU A 169 -9.75 16.98 -3.40
N VAL A 170 -10.27 16.68 -4.59
CA VAL A 170 -9.73 17.18 -5.86
C VAL A 170 -10.70 18.17 -6.50
N ASP A 171 -10.16 19.16 -7.21
CA ASP A 171 -10.93 20.21 -7.86
C ASP A 171 -11.02 19.95 -9.37
N ASN A 172 -12.22 19.68 -9.89
CA ASN A 172 -12.46 19.51 -11.33
C ASN A 172 -12.89 20.80 -12.05
N GLY A 173 -12.72 21.95 -11.40
CA GLY A 173 -13.15 23.26 -11.84
C GLY A 173 -14.56 23.64 -11.40
N LYS A 174 -15.52 22.69 -11.42
CA LYS A 174 -16.93 22.95 -11.09
C LYS A 174 -17.35 22.44 -9.71
N LYS A 175 -16.79 21.31 -9.30
CA LYS A 175 -17.09 20.60 -8.06
C LYS A 175 -15.81 20.10 -7.42
N TYR A 176 -15.87 19.88 -6.13
CA TYR A 176 -14.89 19.08 -5.41
C TYR A 176 -15.35 17.63 -5.35
N HIS A 177 -14.43 16.69 -5.46
CA HIS A 177 -14.71 15.27 -5.26
C HIS A 177 -13.95 14.77 -4.05
N ILE A 178 -14.62 14.01 -3.19
CA ILE A 178 -13.95 13.30 -2.09
C ILE A 178 -13.14 12.15 -2.70
N VAL A 179 -11.84 12.11 -2.42
CA VAL A 179 -10.91 11.10 -2.97
C VAL A 179 -10.19 10.29 -1.90
N ALA A 180 -10.19 10.78 -0.66
CA ALA A 180 -9.65 10.07 0.48
C ALA A 180 -10.14 10.70 1.79
N TRP A 181 -9.94 9.99 2.89
CA TRP A 181 -10.00 10.58 4.23
C TRP A 181 -8.97 9.94 5.15
N ALA A 182 -8.65 10.64 6.22
CA ALA A 182 -7.72 10.15 7.22
C ALA A 182 -8.08 10.62 8.63
N GLU A 183 -7.77 9.76 9.61
CA GLU A 183 -7.94 10.04 11.02
C GLU A 183 -6.63 10.44 11.70
N ASN A 184 -6.71 11.36 12.65
CA ASN A 184 -5.60 11.73 13.53
C ASN A 184 -4.35 12.18 12.75
N VAL A 185 -4.53 12.96 11.69
CA VAL A 185 -3.41 13.40 10.86
C VAL A 185 -2.61 14.50 11.55
N GLU A 186 -1.31 14.56 11.25
CA GLU A 186 -0.43 15.64 11.64
C GLU A 186 -0.26 16.62 10.48
N PHE A 187 -0.49 17.90 10.76
CA PHE A 187 -0.32 19.00 9.80
C PHE A 187 0.99 19.74 10.06
N PHE A 188 1.70 20.06 8.98
CA PHE A 188 2.92 20.85 9.02
C PHE A 188 2.66 22.21 8.38
N LYS A 189 3.00 23.27 9.12
CA LYS A 189 2.85 24.65 8.64
C LYS A 189 3.65 24.93 7.36
N GLU A 190 4.89 24.43 7.35
CA GLU A 190 5.80 24.54 6.21
C GLU A 190 5.87 23.20 5.49
N GLN A 191 6.05 23.24 4.16
CA GLN A 191 6.29 22.04 3.37
C GLN A 191 7.55 21.32 3.88
N LYS A 192 7.41 20.03 4.13
CA LYS A 192 8.49 19.13 4.51
C LYS A 192 8.96 18.34 3.31
N GLN A 193 10.20 17.87 3.36
CA GLN A 193 10.81 17.07 2.32
C GLN A 193 11.57 15.90 2.96
N ILE A 194 11.48 14.75 2.32
CA ILE A 194 12.43 13.65 2.46
C ILE A 194 13.23 13.65 1.16
N LEU A 195 14.56 13.71 1.28
CA LEU A 195 15.50 13.79 0.15
C LEU A 195 16.50 12.63 0.23
N HIS A 196 16.04 11.41 -0.04
CA HIS A 196 16.85 10.19 0.06
C HIS A 196 17.22 9.57 -1.28
N GLY A 197 16.75 10.13 -2.40
CA GLY A 197 17.05 9.69 -3.76
C GLY A 197 18.55 9.62 -4.04
N ASP A 198 19.31 10.61 -3.55
CA ASP A 198 20.78 10.64 -3.62
C ASP A 198 21.46 9.49 -2.87
N PHE A 199 20.75 8.77 -2.00
CA PHE A 199 21.25 7.64 -1.22
C PHE A 199 20.63 6.30 -1.66
N GLY A 200 19.81 6.29 -2.71
CA GLY A 200 19.08 5.11 -3.20
C GLY A 200 17.69 4.92 -2.56
N GLY A 201 17.13 5.98 -1.97
CA GLY A 201 15.78 6.02 -1.40
C GLY A 201 14.81 6.83 -2.28
N LEU A 202 13.79 7.41 -1.65
CA LEU A 202 12.77 8.22 -2.32
C LEU A 202 12.91 9.70 -1.97
N ASP A 203 12.60 10.56 -2.94
CA ASP A 203 12.42 11.99 -2.75
C ASP A 203 10.94 12.34 -2.83
N PHE A 204 10.42 13.02 -1.81
CA PHE A 204 9.04 13.49 -1.81
C PHE A 204 8.84 14.68 -0.88
N SER A 205 7.81 15.47 -1.18
CA SER A 205 7.38 16.59 -0.37
C SER A 205 6.02 16.30 0.26
N TYR A 206 5.75 16.87 1.42
CA TYR A 206 4.47 16.69 2.11
C TYR A 206 4.16 17.85 3.05
N ARG A 207 2.88 18.01 3.37
CA ARG A 207 2.40 18.89 4.47
C ARG A 207 1.54 18.17 5.49
N ILE A 208 1.19 16.92 5.22
CA ILE A 208 0.36 16.11 6.11
C ILE A 208 0.99 14.73 6.22
N SER A 209 0.95 14.14 7.42
CA SER A 209 1.30 12.74 7.62
C SER A 209 0.27 12.04 8.52
N ALA A 210 0.12 10.74 8.33
CA ALA A 210 -0.69 9.89 9.19
C ALA A 210 -0.14 8.46 9.18
N LEU A 211 -0.47 7.69 10.22
CA LEU A 211 -0.24 6.25 10.20
C LEU A 211 -0.98 5.62 9.01
N ARG A 212 -0.38 4.64 8.34
CA ARG A 212 -0.98 4.01 7.14
C ARG A 212 -2.40 3.54 7.35
N ASP A 213 -2.68 2.88 8.48
CA ASP A 213 -4.01 2.31 8.74
C ASP A 213 -5.09 3.36 9.00
N ASN A 214 -4.69 4.61 9.31
CA ASN A 214 -5.62 5.72 9.50
C ASN A 214 -6.05 6.38 8.19
N VAL A 215 -5.41 6.04 7.06
CA VAL A 215 -5.73 6.64 5.76
C VAL A 215 -6.60 5.68 4.94
N LYS A 216 -7.55 6.26 4.21
CA LYS A 216 -8.48 5.58 3.30
C LYS A 216 -8.44 6.32 1.98
N ILE A 217 -7.86 5.69 0.96
CA ILE A 217 -7.73 6.27 -0.38
C ILE A 217 -8.74 5.57 -1.28
N LEU A 218 -9.51 6.33 -2.03
CA LEU A 218 -10.49 5.80 -2.97
C LEU A 218 -9.79 5.37 -4.28
N PHE A 219 -10.45 4.50 -5.03
CA PHE A 219 -10.06 4.22 -6.41
C PHE A 219 -10.55 5.36 -7.30
N ASP A 220 -9.82 5.64 -8.37
CA ASP A 220 -10.22 6.59 -9.41
C ASP A 220 -11.64 6.36 -9.94
N THR A 221 -12.01 5.08 -10.07
CA THR A 221 -13.32 4.62 -10.54
C THR A 221 -14.46 4.76 -9.53
N THR A 222 -14.17 4.96 -8.24
CA THR A 222 -15.19 5.05 -7.17
C THR A 222 -15.31 6.43 -6.51
N CYS A 223 -14.54 7.41 -6.98
CA CYS A 223 -14.62 8.81 -6.56
C CYS A 223 -15.83 9.54 -7.15
N THR A 224 -17.06 9.11 -6.83
CA THR A 224 -18.29 9.65 -7.46
C THR A 224 -18.97 10.77 -6.65
N TYR A 225 -18.65 10.89 -5.36
CA TYR A 225 -19.27 11.88 -4.48
C TYR A 225 -18.70 13.28 -4.72
N ALA A 226 -19.58 14.17 -5.21
CA ALA A 226 -19.19 15.49 -5.67
C ALA A 226 -19.94 16.61 -4.92
N ILE A 227 -19.19 17.57 -4.40
CA ILE A 227 -19.68 18.72 -3.64
C ILE A 227 -19.57 19.97 -4.51
N TRP A 228 -20.63 20.77 -4.57
CA TRP A 228 -20.58 22.04 -5.27
C TRP A 228 -19.64 23.03 -4.57
N LYS A 229 -18.83 23.76 -5.33
CA LYS A 229 -17.85 24.70 -4.75
C LYS A 229 -18.48 25.75 -3.84
N ASN A 230 -19.69 26.21 -4.15
CA ASN A 230 -20.42 27.19 -3.36
C ASN A 230 -20.92 26.66 -2.01
N ALA A 231 -20.80 25.35 -1.72
CA ALA A 231 -21.04 24.79 -0.40
C ALA A 231 -19.90 25.10 0.60
N PHE A 232 -18.72 25.47 0.08
CA PHE A 232 -17.56 25.82 0.87
C PHE A 232 -17.33 27.35 0.94
N PRO A 233 -16.66 27.84 2.00
CA PRO A 233 -16.22 29.23 2.05
C PRO A 233 -15.18 29.51 0.95
N ALA A 234 -15.13 30.77 0.50
CA ALA A 234 -14.14 31.22 -0.49
C ALA A 234 -12.68 31.00 -0.03
N SER A 235 -12.44 30.92 1.29
CA SER A 235 -11.11 30.62 1.85
C SER A 235 -10.61 29.22 1.49
N LEU A 236 -11.49 28.25 1.20
CA LEU A 236 -11.05 26.93 0.74
C LEU A 236 -10.29 27.04 -0.60
N GLU A 237 -10.67 27.94 -1.49
CA GLU A 237 -9.98 28.12 -2.77
C GLU A 237 -8.60 28.77 -2.60
N THR A 238 -8.46 29.72 -1.67
CA THR A 238 -7.21 30.45 -1.42
C THR A 238 -6.24 29.63 -0.59
N ASP A 239 -6.74 29.02 0.49
CA ASP A 239 -5.90 28.38 1.51
C ASP A 239 -5.74 26.87 1.23
N LYS A 240 -6.50 26.36 0.24
CA LYS A 240 -6.66 24.93 -0.09
C LYS A 240 -7.13 24.09 1.10
N PHE A 241 -7.76 24.76 2.06
CA PHE A 241 -8.08 24.20 3.35
C PHE A 241 -9.27 24.91 4.02
N CYS A 242 -10.12 24.17 4.73
CA CYS A 242 -11.06 24.75 5.69
C CYS A 242 -11.42 23.75 6.80
N VAL A 243 -11.94 24.26 7.93
CA VAL A 243 -12.32 23.45 9.10
C VAL A 243 -13.76 23.73 9.49
N TYR A 244 -14.48 22.67 9.82
CA TYR A 244 -15.81 22.72 10.39
C TYR A 244 -15.83 21.97 11.73
N ASN A 245 -16.75 22.37 12.61
CA ASN A 245 -17.12 21.52 13.73
C ASN A 245 -17.77 20.24 13.21
N ILE A 246 -17.48 19.09 13.83
CA ILE A 246 -18.01 17.78 13.41
C ILE A 246 -19.55 17.74 13.34
N GLY A 247 -20.24 18.54 14.17
CA GLY A 247 -21.70 18.63 14.23
C GLY A 247 -22.31 19.70 13.33
N ALA A 248 -21.54 20.33 12.44
CA ALA A 248 -22.07 21.36 11.54
C ALA A 248 -22.99 20.74 10.49
N ASP A 249 -24.22 21.25 10.38
CA ASP A 249 -25.26 20.74 9.45
C ASP A 249 -24.79 20.68 7.99
N LEU A 250 -23.94 21.63 7.59
CA LEU A 250 -23.44 21.79 6.22
C LEU A 250 -22.60 20.60 5.71
N ILE A 251 -22.03 19.80 6.61
CA ILE A 251 -21.11 18.71 6.25
C ILE A 251 -21.65 17.32 6.63
N GLN A 252 -22.89 17.23 7.13
CA GLN A 252 -23.42 15.97 7.65
C GLN A 252 -23.64 14.93 6.55
N GLU A 253 -24.01 15.34 5.34
CA GLU A 253 -24.12 14.40 4.20
C GLU A 253 -22.74 13.90 3.76
N ASP A 254 -21.70 14.73 3.84
CA ASP A 254 -20.31 14.32 3.52
C ASP A 254 -19.81 13.30 4.56
N ILE A 255 -20.05 13.54 5.85
CA ILE A 255 -19.73 12.60 6.94
C ILE A 255 -20.53 11.31 6.78
N LYS A 256 -21.81 11.40 6.42
CA LYS A 256 -22.64 10.24 6.18
C LYS A 256 -22.04 9.39 5.06
N TYR A 257 -21.71 10.00 3.92
CA TYR A 257 -21.08 9.32 2.78
C TYR A 257 -19.81 8.56 3.17
N ILE A 258 -18.85 9.21 3.83
CA ILE A 258 -17.59 8.52 4.22
C ILE A 258 -17.84 7.36 5.18
N ASN A 259 -18.82 7.49 6.09
CA ASN A 259 -19.14 6.49 7.10
C ASN A 259 -19.92 5.30 6.51
N SER A 260 -20.60 5.49 5.38
CA SER A 260 -21.34 4.45 4.67
C SER A 260 -20.67 3.96 3.38
N TYR A 261 -19.53 4.54 3.00
CA TYR A 261 -18.73 4.09 1.86
C TYR A 261 -18.30 2.63 2.06
N CYS A 262 -18.41 1.84 0.98
CA CYS A 262 -18.17 0.39 1.02
C CYS A 262 -17.74 -0.21 -0.31
N GLU A 263 -17.06 0.57 -1.15
CA GLU A 263 -16.62 0.12 -2.46
C GLU A 263 -15.15 -0.31 -2.50
N GLY A 264 -14.53 -0.46 -1.32
CA GLY A 264 -13.13 -0.80 -1.17
C GLY A 264 -12.20 0.40 -1.28
N PHE A 265 -10.97 0.21 -0.83
CA PHE A 265 -9.96 1.26 -0.77
C PHE A 265 -8.71 0.84 -1.54
N TYR A 266 -8.06 1.82 -2.16
CA TYR A 266 -6.73 1.65 -2.71
C TYR A 266 -5.74 1.45 -1.56
N GLU A 267 -5.14 0.26 -1.51
CA GLU A 267 -4.20 -0.12 -0.46
C GLU A 267 -2.79 0.37 -0.78
N LEU A 268 -2.43 1.53 -0.25
CA LEU A 268 -1.06 2.04 -0.31
C LEU A 268 -0.26 1.58 0.92
N GLY A 269 0.91 0.98 0.68
CA GLY A 269 1.80 0.55 1.76
C GLY A 269 1.46 -0.81 2.38
N MET A 270 2.22 -1.19 3.40
CA MET A 270 2.03 -2.44 4.16
C MET A 270 1.48 -2.15 5.57
N ALA A 271 0.51 -2.96 6.01
CA ALA A 271 0.02 -2.90 7.39
C ALA A 271 1.12 -3.32 8.38
N PRO A 272 1.30 -2.62 9.53
CA PRO A 272 2.39 -2.90 10.47
C PRO A 272 2.44 -4.34 10.98
N PHE A 273 1.28 -4.95 11.22
CA PHE A 273 1.21 -6.35 11.69
C PHE A 273 1.72 -7.35 10.65
N ALA A 274 1.65 -7.01 9.35
CA ALA A 274 2.05 -7.89 8.26
C ALA A 274 3.56 -7.90 8.02
N ILE A 275 4.29 -6.86 8.46
CA ILE A 275 5.73 -6.72 8.21
C ILE A 275 6.54 -7.89 8.78
N GLY A 276 6.16 -8.41 9.95
CA GLY A 276 6.86 -9.52 10.61
C GLY A 276 6.44 -10.91 10.14
N ILE A 277 5.46 -11.02 9.23
CA ILE A 277 4.91 -12.31 8.83
C ILE A 277 5.84 -12.97 7.80
N ALA A 278 6.00 -14.30 7.90
CA ALA A 278 6.69 -15.08 6.88
C ALA A 278 5.67 -15.66 5.90
N ALA A 279 6.00 -15.59 4.61
CA ALA A 279 5.20 -16.25 3.59
C ALA A 279 5.07 -17.76 3.88
N PRO A 280 3.89 -18.37 3.69
CA PRO A 280 3.64 -19.75 4.08
C PRO A 280 4.07 -20.73 2.98
N TYR A 281 5.32 -20.62 2.52
CA TYR A 281 5.86 -21.60 1.59
C TYR A 281 5.82 -23.01 2.18
N GLU A 282 5.55 -24.01 1.35
CA GLU A 282 5.75 -25.41 1.72
C GLU A 282 7.23 -25.65 2.08
N GLN A 283 7.59 -26.81 2.61
CA GLN A 283 8.97 -27.08 3.07
C GLN A 283 9.97 -27.15 1.89
N LEU A 284 10.31 -25.98 1.35
CA LEU A 284 11.25 -25.82 0.25
C LEU A 284 12.69 -26.01 0.74
N PRO A 285 13.57 -26.59 -0.09
CA PRO A 285 15.00 -26.55 0.16
C PRO A 285 15.51 -25.12 0.31
N TYR A 286 16.47 -24.89 1.21
CA TYR A 286 17.05 -23.56 1.48
C TYR A 286 17.44 -22.82 0.20
N LYS A 287 18.10 -23.50 -0.74
CA LYS A 287 18.55 -22.91 -2.01
C LYS A 287 17.39 -22.36 -2.86
N GLU A 288 16.25 -23.02 -2.84
CA GLU A 288 15.07 -22.60 -3.61
C GLU A 288 14.40 -21.39 -2.95
N LEU A 289 14.22 -21.43 -1.62
CA LEU A 289 13.66 -20.29 -0.89
C LEU A 289 14.59 -19.06 -0.94
N TYR A 290 15.90 -19.28 -0.87
CA TYR A 290 16.90 -18.22 -1.05
C TYR A 290 16.74 -17.56 -2.43
N ALA A 291 16.63 -18.37 -3.49
CA ALA A 291 16.43 -17.85 -4.84
C ALA A 291 15.11 -17.07 -4.97
N ILE A 292 14.05 -17.45 -4.27
CA ILE A 292 12.80 -16.68 -4.22
C ILE A 292 13.02 -15.35 -3.50
N ALA A 293 13.58 -15.38 -2.28
CA ALA A 293 13.73 -14.19 -1.43
C ALA A 293 14.64 -13.11 -2.02
N VAL A 294 15.63 -13.47 -2.84
CA VAL A 294 16.51 -12.49 -3.52
C VAL A 294 15.95 -11.94 -4.83
N ASN A 295 14.91 -12.55 -5.40
CA ASN A 295 14.33 -12.13 -6.68
C ASN A 295 12.91 -11.55 -6.55
N GLU A 296 12.20 -11.83 -5.45
CA GLU A 296 10.91 -11.20 -5.15
C GLU A 296 11.11 -9.72 -4.82
N ALA A 297 10.31 -8.87 -5.45
CA ALA A 297 10.35 -7.42 -5.27
C ALA A 297 9.21 -6.93 -4.38
N GLY A 298 9.35 -5.70 -3.87
CA GLY A 298 8.37 -5.05 -3.01
C GLY A 298 8.03 -5.88 -1.77
N PHE A 299 6.76 -5.82 -1.36
CA PHE A 299 6.28 -6.42 -0.12
C PHE A 299 6.39 -7.95 -0.07
N ARG A 300 6.30 -8.64 -1.22
CA ARG A 300 6.50 -10.10 -1.29
C ARG A 300 7.92 -10.50 -0.92
N GLY A 301 8.91 -9.68 -1.28
CA GLY A 301 10.32 -9.86 -0.92
C GLY A 301 10.51 -9.89 0.61
N ILE A 302 9.82 -9.03 1.36
CA ILE A 302 9.87 -9.01 2.83
C ILE A 302 9.37 -10.33 3.41
N TRP A 303 8.19 -10.80 2.97
CA TRP A 303 7.61 -12.04 3.50
C TRP A 303 8.42 -13.28 3.11
N ALA A 304 9.05 -13.27 1.94
CA ALA A 304 9.98 -14.32 1.53
C ALA A 304 11.28 -14.31 2.36
N ALA A 305 11.87 -13.13 2.58
CA ALA A 305 13.05 -12.98 3.43
C ALA A 305 12.76 -13.35 4.90
N ASN A 306 11.55 -13.08 5.39
CA ASN A 306 11.11 -13.55 6.71
C ASN A 306 11.00 -15.08 6.79
N ALA A 307 10.50 -15.74 5.74
CA ALA A 307 10.47 -17.20 5.67
C ALA A 307 11.89 -17.78 5.68
N LEU A 308 12.81 -17.18 4.93
CA LEU A 308 14.21 -17.57 4.89
C LEU A 308 14.89 -17.42 6.26
N CYS A 309 14.72 -16.27 6.92
CA CYS A 309 15.23 -16.01 8.27
C CYS A 309 14.69 -16.99 9.33
N LYS A 310 13.51 -17.59 9.12
CA LYS A 310 12.97 -18.61 10.03
C LYS A 310 13.67 -19.96 9.90
N ILE A 311 14.21 -20.27 8.72
CA ILE A 311 14.96 -21.52 8.47
C ILE A 311 16.37 -21.41 9.03
N ASP A 312 17.06 -20.33 8.67
CA ASP A 312 18.42 -20.06 9.13
C ASP A 312 18.60 -18.56 9.32
N LEU A 313 19.19 -18.19 10.46
CA LEU A 313 19.42 -16.80 10.81
C LEU A 313 20.92 -16.53 10.77
N ASN A 314 21.38 -16.02 9.63
CA ASN A 314 22.78 -15.74 9.36
C ASN A 314 22.95 -14.36 8.70
N TYR A 315 24.19 -14.02 8.34
CA TYR A 315 24.51 -12.76 7.67
C TYR A 315 23.70 -12.57 6.37
N ASP A 316 23.67 -13.57 5.48
CA ASP A 316 23.03 -13.45 4.16
C ASP A 316 21.51 -13.26 4.28
N THR A 317 20.87 -13.97 5.21
CA THR A 317 19.41 -13.88 5.39
C THR A 317 18.99 -12.54 6.01
N LEU A 318 19.78 -12.01 6.96
CA LEU A 318 19.55 -10.68 7.54
C LEU A 318 19.80 -9.58 6.52
N PHE A 319 20.86 -9.70 5.71
CA PHE A 319 21.18 -8.74 4.65
C PHE A 319 20.05 -8.69 3.63
N ASN A 320 19.59 -9.85 3.13
CA ASN A 320 18.47 -9.90 2.18
C ASN A 320 17.17 -9.34 2.76
N ARG A 321 16.86 -9.60 4.04
CA ARG A 321 15.70 -8.99 4.70
C ARG A 321 15.83 -7.47 4.82
N ALA A 322 17.01 -6.97 5.17
CA ALA A 322 17.26 -5.53 5.24
C ALA A 322 17.10 -4.85 3.87
N ASP A 323 17.58 -5.50 2.81
CA ASP A 323 17.45 -5.04 1.42
C ASP A 323 15.97 -4.97 0.99
N ALA A 324 15.21 -6.04 1.23
CA ALA A 324 13.77 -6.07 0.93
C ALA A 324 12.96 -5.01 1.71
N LEU A 325 13.34 -4.74 2.97
CA LEU A 325 12.74 -3.66 3.77
C LEU A 325 13.07 -2.28 3.18
N ARG A 326 14.32 -2.06 2.75
CA ARG A 326 14.76 -0.80 2.13
C ARG A 326 13.97 -0.52 0.87
N ASP A 327 13.90 -1.49 -0.03
CA ASP A 327 13.22 -1.37 -1.33
C ASP A 327 11.72 -1.14 -1.20
N SER A 328 11.16 -1.50 -0.04
CA SER A 328 9.76 -1.29 0.32
C SER A 328 9.51 0.02 1.08
N GLY A 329 10.50 0.90 1.20
CA GLY A 329 10.38 2.18 1.90
C GLY A 329 10.33 2.09 3.44
N LEU A 330 10.66 0.94 4.02
CA LEU A 330 10.73 0.71 5.48
C LEU A 330 12.16 0.94 6.00
N ILE A 331 12.70 2.13 5.73
CA ILE A 331 14.10 2.51 5.94
C ILE A 331 14.55 2.36 7.41
N THR A 332 13.73 2.75 8.37
CA THR A 332 14.09 2.63 9.79
C THR A 332 14.23 1.16 10.21
N LEU A 333 13.37 0.28 9.68
CA LEU A 333 13.48 -1.16 9.92
C LEU A 333 14.67 -1.76 9.18
N ALA A 334 14.89 -1.36 7.91
CA ALA A 334 16.03 -1.78 7.11
C ALA A 334 17.37 -1.44 7.79
N TYR A 335 17.52 -0.22 8.32
CA TYR A 335 18.70 0.21 9.08
C TYR A 335 18.96 -0.68 10.30
N ASN A 336 17.92 -0.96 11.09
CA ASN A 336 18.07 -1.81 12.28
C ASN A 336 18.40 -3.26 11.93
N GLU A 337 17.87 -3.75 10.80
CA GLU A 337 18.12 -5.10 10.33
C GLU A 337 19.53 -5.24 9.73
N MET A 338 19.97 -4.26 8.94
CA MET A 338 21.30 -4.20 8.36
C MET A 338 22.39 -4.12 9.44
N LYS A 339 22.13 -3.42 10.56
CA LYS A 339 23.02 -3.46 11.74
C LYS A 339 23.21 -4.85 12.29
N LYS A 340 22.16 -5.67 12.34
CA LYS A 340 22.26 -7.06 12.79
C LYS A 340 23.10 -7.85 11.80
N ALA A 341 22.85 -7.71 10.50
CA ALA A 341 23.65 -8.33 9.44
C ALA A 341 25.14 -7.95 9.59
N TYR A 342 25.44 -6.65 9.76
CA TYR A 342 26.79 -6.13 9.93
C TYR A 342 27.53 -6.78 11.10
N SER A 343 26.86 -6.99 12.22
CA SER A 343 27.48 -7.64 13.38
C SER A 343 27.88 -9.10 13.14
N LEU A 344 27.26 -9.77 12.17
CA LEU A 344 27.61 -11.13 11.73
C LEU A 344 28.56 -11.15 10.52
N ALA A 345 28.68 -10.04 9.79
CA ALA A 345 29.29 -9.97 8.46
C ALA A 345 30.83 -10.06 8.44
N ASN A 346 31.50 -10.12 9.59
CA ASN A 346 32.96 -10.14 9.73
C ASN A 346 33.68 -9.13 8.80
N LYS A 347 33.20 -7.87 8.79
CA LYS A 347 33.69 -6.76 7.94
C LYS A 347 33.46 -6.96 6.42
N ASN A 348 32.37 -7.63 6.02
CA ASN A 348 31.95 -7.67 4.62
C ASN A 348 31.76 -6.24 4.09
N PRO A 349 32.51 -5.83 3.05
CA PRO A 349 32.51 -4.44 2.62
C PRO A 349 31.18 -4.04 1.95
N ASN A 350 30.43 -4.97 1.35
CA ASN A 350 29.10 -4.67 0.77
C ASN A 350 28.10 -4.35 1.88
N CYS A 351 28.13 -5.10 2.98
CA CYS A 351 27.31 -4.80 4.16
C CYS A 351 27.63 -3.42 4.73
N THR A 352 28.91 -3.08 4.82
CA THR A 352 29.35 -1.75 5.28
C THR A 352 28.84 -0.64 4.34
N ALA A 353 28.96 -0.82 3.03
CA ALA A 353 28.49 0.15 2.04
C ALA A 353 26.97 0.40 2.15
N GLU A 354 26.17 -0.65 2.20
CA GLU A 354 24.71 -0.51 2.33
C GLU A 354 24.29 0.09 3.67
N LEU A 355 24.99 -0.25 4.76
CA LEU A 355 24.73 0.36 6.07
C LEU A 355 25.10 1.85 6.09
N ILE A 356 26.15 2.28 5.38
CA ILE A 356 26.49 3.70 5.22
C ILE A 356 25.35 4.46 4.53
N LYS A 357 24.77 3.90 3.46
CA LYS A 357 23.61 4.49 2.76
C LYS A 357 22.42 4.65 3.71
N LEU A 358 22.11 3.61 4.48
CA LEU A 358 21.05 3.66 5.48
C LEU A 358 21.33 4.66 6.61
N CYS A 359 22.58 4.78 7.08
CA CYS A 359 22.99 5.80 8.06
C CYS A 359 22.73 7.22 7.55
N ALA A 360 22.96 7.49 6.26
CA ALA A 360 22.65 8.78 5.66
C ALA A 360 21.14 9.07 5.71
N MET A 361 20.31 8.08 5.32
CA MET A 361 18.85 8.23 5.34
C MET A 361 18.25 8.38 6.75
N VAL A 362 18.81 7.73 7.77
CA VAL A 362 18.34 7.88 9.17
C VAL A 362 19.10 8.95 9.96
N SER A 363 20.01 9.69 9.30
CA SER A 363 20.84 10.72 9.92
C SER A 363 21.68 10.22 11.10
N ASP A 364 22.19 8.99 11.05
CA ASP A 364 23.14 8.45 12.04
C ASP A 364 24.59 8.75 11.64
N PHE A 365 24.99 10.01 11.85
CA PHE A 365 26.34 10.50 11.59
C PHE A 365 27.41 9.77 12.40
N SER A 366 27.07 9.29 13.60
CA SER A 366 28.04 8.64 14.50
C SER A 366 28.47 7.28 13.93
N LEU A 367 27.50 6.40 13.67
CA LEU A 367 27.77 5.10 13.09
C LEU A 367 28.29 5.22 11.65
N GLY A 368 27.70 6.12 10.86
CA GLY A 368 28.14 6.38 9.49
C GLY A 368 29.63 6.73 9.41
N ASN A 369 30.10 7.71 10.19
CA ASN A 369 31.51 8.10 10.21
C ASN A 369 32.45 7.01 10.73
N GLN A 370 31.99 6.15 11.65
CA GLN A 370 32.75 4.98 12.08
C GLN A 370 32.93 4.01 10.91
N LEU A 371 31.85 3.64 10.23
CA LEU A 371 31.87 2.69 9.11
C LEU A 371 32.71 3.19 7.94
N ILE A 372 32.68 4.50 7.65
CA ILE A 372 33.50 5.11 6.60
C ILE A 372 35.00 4.94 6.86
N LYS A 373 35.43 5.04 8.13
CA LYS A 373 36.84 4.80 8.51
C LYS A 373 37.22 3.33 8.41
N GLU A 374 36.26 2.45 8.64
CA GLU A 374 36.45 0.99 8.58
C GLU A 374 36.43 0.46 7.14
N LEU A 375 35.78 1.18 6.22
CA LEU A 375 35.69 0.86 4.80
C LEU A 375 37.10 0.89 4.16
N SER A 376 37.78 -0.25 4.22
CA SER A 376 39.13 -0.47 3.69
C SER A 376 39.07 -1.53 2.60
N GLY A 377 39.08 -1.12 1.32
CA GLY A 377 39.10 -2.05 0.18
C GLY A 377 38.62 -1.46 -1.15
N SER A 378 38.86 -2.22 -2.24
CA SER A 378 38.38 -1.92 -3.61
C SER A 378 36.90 -2.26 -3.78
N ILE A 379 36.00 -1.57 -3.08
CA ILE A 379 34.60 -1.55 -3.49
C ILE A 379 34.43 -0.55 -4.63
N ALA A 380 33.67 -0.95 -5.64
CA ALA A 380 33.18 -0.01 -6.64
C ALA A 380 32.23 0.97 -5.93
N VAL A 381 32.68 2.22 -5.78
CA VAL A 381 31.86 3.27 -5.21
C VAL A 381 30.81 3.63 -6.25
N ASP A 382 29.58 3.20 -6.02
CA ASP A 382 28.44 3.72 -6.75
C ASP A 382 28.12 5.16 -6.30
N GLU A 383 27.32 5.86 -7.11
CA GLU A 383 26.94 7.24 -6.86
C GLU A 383 26.23 7.42 -5.51
N TYR A 384 25.35 6.48 -5.14
CA TYR A 384 24.63 6.52 -3.88
C TYR A 384 25.54 6.43 -2.66
N LEU A 385 26.55 5.56 -2.70
CA LEU A 385 27.55 5.42 -1.66
C LEU A 385 28.42 6.68 -1.57
N ALA A 386 28.86 7.23 -2.71
CA ALA A 386 29.64 8.48 -2.74
C ALA A 386 28.87 9.64 -2.09
N ASN A 387 27.60 9.81 -2.46
CA ASN A 387 26.73 10.85 -1.92
C ASN A 387 26.48 10.65 -0.42
N SER A 388 26.27 9.40 0.01
CA SER A 388 26.07 9.07 1.43
C SER A 388 27.30 9.41 2.27
N ILE A 389 28.50 9.07 1.79
CA ILE A 389 29.78 9.42 2.44
C ILE A 389 29.91 10.94 2.54
N ALA A 390 29.68 11.66 1.44
CA ALA A 390 29.77 13.12 1.40
C ALA A 390 28.73 13.79 2.33
N HIS A 391 27.54 13.21 2.49
CA HIS A 391 26.53 13.71 3.42
C HIS A 391 26.96 13.51 4.89
N LEU A 392 27.45 12.33 5.24
CA LEU A 392 27.80 11.96 6.62
C LEU A 392 29.09 12.62 7.14
N GLN A 393 29.94 13.12 6.24
CA GLN A 393 31.19 13.82 6.57
C GLN A 393 31.07 15.35 6.65
N LYS A 394 29.89 15.91 6.36
CA LYS A 394 29.56 17.33 6.63
C LYS A 394 29.31 17.51 8.13
#